data_AF-A0A2L0BCV1-F1
#
_entry.id   AF-A0A2L0BCV1-F1
#
_cell.length_a   1.000
_cell.length_b   1.000
_cell.length_c   1.000
_cell.angle_alpha   90.00
_cell.angle_beta   90.00
_cell.angle_gamma   90.00
#
_symmetry.space_group_name_H-M   'P 1'
#
loop_
_entity.id
_entity.type
_entity.pdbx_description
1 polymer ?
#
loop_
_entity_poly.entity_id
_entity_poly.type
_entity_poly.pdbx_seq_one_letter_code
_entity_poly.pdbx_strand_id
1 'polypeptide(L)'
;NQNYIILIDALCDAEYHRPDHGETITSFLAKHIHNFPSWLKVMATVRTQLQEITKQLPFNRISLDKLSNDSIQKDLIDYINFRLYNSPSIQTNITSSTSGKLESGNISQHKFSQHLLQLSQGSFLFGKLTLDLLERGHLVAKSSGYKVLPVNLAQIYLLHFNLRFPTVRSFEKVTHILSVCLAALYPLTLVEIYYSINSLLVDRFLPWEEFLQRFKLLSGFLVKRL
;
A
#
# COMPACT_ATOMS: atom_id res chain seq x y z
N ASN A 1 17.88 -35.12 0.57
CA ASN A 1 17.72 -33.96 1.47
C ASN A 1 16.88 -32.90 0.82
N GLN A 2 15.75 -32.55 1.42
CA GLN A 2 14.94 -31.41 1.00
C GLN A 2 15.45 -30.16 1.73
N ASN A 3 15.67 -29.08 0.98
CA ASN A 3 16.00 -27.77 1.55
C ASN A 3 14.69 -26.99 1.73
N TYR A 4 14.57 -26.31 2.86
CA TYR A 4 13.42 -25.47 3.17
C TYR A 4 13.85 -24.02 3.35
N ILE A 5 12.94 -23.10 3.00
CA ILE A 5 13.15 -21.66 3.15
C ILE A 5 12.01 -21.11 4.00
N ILE A 6 12.35 -20.40 5.07
CA ILE A 6 11.42 -19.58 5.83
C ILE A 6 11.51 -18.16 5.28
N LEU A 7 10.39 -17.64 4.77
CA LEU A 7 10.26 -16.23 4.43
C LEU A 7 9.61 -15.50 5.60
N ILE A 8 10.28 -14.47 6.11
CA ILE A 8 9.76 -13.56 7.12
C ILE A 8 9.59 -12.20 6.47
N ASP A 9 8.35 -11.89 6.10
CA ASP A 9 8.04 -10.59 5.51
C ASP A 9 7.93 -9.52 6.61
N ALA A 10 8.47 -8.34 6.34
CA ALA A 10 8.50 -7.17 7.20
C ALA A 10 8.98 -7.47 8.63
N LEU A 11 10.21 -7.97 8.78
CA LEU A 11 10.82 -8.31 10.07
C LEU A 11 10.76 -7.14 11.09
N CYS A 12 10.81 -5.90 10.61
CA CYS A 12 10.67 -4.69 11.41
C CYS A 12 9.30 -4.52 12.08
N ASP A 13 8.24 -5.15 11.58
CA ASP A 13 6.91 -4.97 12.13
C ASP A 13 6.80 -5.55 13.54
N ALA A 14 7.62 -6.56 13.86
CA ALA A 14 7.71 -7.15 15.20
C ALA A 14 8.27 -6.17 16.25
N GLU A 15 8.98 -5.11 15.82
CA GLU A 15 9.55 -4.13 16.74
C GLU A 15 8.49 -3.13 17.25
N TYR A 16 7.40 -2.90 16.51
CA TYR A 16 6.31 -2.02 16.96
C TYR A 16 5.58 -2.55 18.19
N HIS A 17 5.56 -3.86 18.37
CA HIS A 17 4.88 -4.54 19.47
C HIS A 17 5.86 -5.10 20.49
N ARG A 18 7.12 -4.65 20.46
CA ARG A 18 8.13 -5.12 21.40
C ARG A 18 7.70 -4.79 22.84
N PRO A 19 7.57 -5.78 23.74
CA PRO A 19 7.35 -5.53 25.16
C PRO A 19 8.57 -4.83 25.77
N ASP A 20 8.40 -4.03 26.82
CA ASP A 20 9.49 -3.26 27.46
C ASP A 20 10.73 -4.11 27.81
N HIS A 21 10.53 -5.40 28.07
CA HIS A 21 11.58 -6.38 28.34
C HIS A 21 11.51 -7.64 27.45
N GLY A 22 10.81 -7.55 26.31
CA GLY A 22 10.54 -8.70 25.44
C GLY A 22 11.57 -8.90 24.33
N GLU A 23 11.77 -10.17 23.99
CA GLU A 23 12.46 -10.59 22.77
C GLU A 23 11.55 -10.43 21.55
N THR A 24 12.14 -10.05 20.42
CA THR A 24 11.47 -10.06 19.11
C THR A 24 11.99 -11.22 18.26
N ILE A 25 11.27 -11.54 17.18
CA ILE A 25 11.73 -12.51 16.18
C ILE A 25 13.14 -12.17 15.66
N THR A 26 13.48 -10.87 15.54
CA THR A 26 14.82 -10.40 15.17
C THR A 26 15.87 -10.87 16.17
N SER A 27 15.61 -10.67 17.47
CA SER A 27 16.53 -11.10 18.53
C SER A 27 16.64 -12.62 18.65
N PHE A 28 15.55 -13.35 18.41
CA PHE A 28 15.55 -14.82 18.33
C PHE A 28 16.46 -15.30 17.20
N LEU A 29 16.31 -14.74 16.00
CA LEU A 29 17.15 -15.11 14.85
C LEU A 29 18.63 -14.80 15.12
N ALA A 30 18.94 -13.63 15.68
CA ALA A 30 20.31 -13.26 16.01
C ALA A 30 20.97 -14.26 16.98
N LYS A 31 20.22 -14.77 17.96
CA LYS A 31 20.72 -15.75 18.94
C LYS A 31 20.82 -17.17 18.41
N HIS A 32 19.88 -17.60 17.57
CA HIS A 32 19.69 -19.02 17.28
C HIS A 32 20.03 -19.45 15.85
N ILE A 33 20.24 -18.51 14.90
CA ILE A 33 20.44 -18.89 13.49
C ILE A 33 21.68 -19.78 13.28
N HIS A 34 22.74 -19.62 14.07
CA HIS A 34 23.93 -20.47 13.97
C HIS A 34 23.67 -21.94 14.33
N ASN A 35 22.58 -22.21 15.07
CA ASN A 35 22.15 -23.56 15.42
C ASN A 35 21.17 -24.14 14.40
N PHE A 36 20.74 -23.37 13.40
CA PHE A 36 19.81 -23.89 12.40
C PHE A 36 20.53 -24.94 11.54
N PRO A 37 19.83 -26.02 11.16
CA PRO A 37 20.40 -27.02 10.30
C PRO A 37 20.69 -26.42 8.91
N SER A 38 21.76 -26.87 8.25
CA SER A 38 22.22 -26.31 6.97
C SER A 38 21.22 -26.41 5.81
N TRP A 39 20.22 -27.29 5.93
CA TRP A 39 19.13 -27.43 4.97
C TRP A 39 18.02 -26.37 5.13
N LEU A 40 17.99 -25.63 6.24
CA LEU A 40 17.00 -24.61 6.54
C LEU A 40 17.59 -23.21 6.33
N LYS A 41 17.00 -22.44 5.40
CA LYS A 41 17.41 -21.07 5.11
C LYS A 41 16.35 -20.08 5.57
N VAL A 42 16.77 -18.89 5.96
CA VAL A 42 15.87 -17.78 6.30
C VAL A 42 16.08 -16.64 5.30
N MET A 43 14.99 -16.16 4.74
CA MET A 43 14.92 -14.92 3.97
C MET A 43 14.03 -13.96 4.75
N ALA A 44 14.51 -12.76 5.01
CA ALA A 44 13.74 -11.75 5.71
C ALA A 44 13.74 -10.44 4.92
N THR A 45 12.61 -9.75 4.90
CA THR A 45 12.51 -8.40 4.34
C THR A 45 12.45 -7.39 5.50
N VAL A 46 13.04 -6.21 5.29
CA VAL A 46 13.03 -5.13 6.28
C VAL A 46 12.92 -3.80 5.54
N ARG A 47 12.17 -2.86 6.11
CA ARG A 47 12.14 -1.49 5.58
C ARG A 47 13.48 -0.83 5.82
N THR A 48 14.01 -0.14 4.82
CA THR A 48 15.33 0.51 4.91
C THR A 48 15.45 1.51 6.06
N GLN A 49 14.35 2.19 6.42
CA GLN A 49 14.32 3.10 7.57
C GLN A 49 14.56 2.40 8.92
N LEU A 50 14.32 1.08 8.99
CA LEU A 50 14.47 0.26 10.19
C LEU A 50 15.53 -0.83 10.03
N GLN A 51 16.43 -0.72 9.04
CA GLN A 51 17.46 -1.73 8.79
C GLN A 51 18.42 -1.95 9.99
N GLU A 52 18.50 -0.97 10.88
CA GLU A 52 19.33 -0.98 12.08
C GLU A 52 19.05 -2.17 13.00
N ILE A 53 17.79 -2.61 13.05
CA ILE A 53 17.36 -3.76 13.88
C ILE A 53 18.04 -5.06 13.42
N THR A 54 18.44 -5.13 12.15
CA THR A 54 19.06 -6.32 11.55
C THR A 54 20.57 -6.34 11.70
N LYS A 55 21.19 -5.34 12.33
CA LYS A 55 22.66 -5.21 12.44
C LYS A 55 23.36 -6.45 12.99
N GLN A 56 22.72 -7.15 13.92
CA GLN A 56 23.28 -8.36 14.54
C GLN A 56 23.01 -9.64 13.74
N LEU A 57 22.19 -9.58 12.67
CA LEU A 57 21.91 -10.75 11.86
C LEU A 57 23.06 -11.02 10.88
N PRO A 58 23.62 -12.26 10.87
CA PRO A 58 24.72 -12.65 9.99
C PRO A 58 24.22 -12.97 8.56
N PHE A 59 23.30 -12.17 8.03
CA PHE A 59 22.65 -12.42 6.74
C PHE A 59 23.30 -11.63 5.62
N ASN A 60 23.26 -12.19 4.41
CA ASN A 60 23.55 -11.45 3.20
C ASN A 60 22.48 -10.38 2.96
N ARG A 61 22.89 -9.15 2.68
CA ARG A 61 22.00 -8.01 2.50
C ARG A 61 21.82 -7.69 1.03
N ILE A 62 20.57 -7.59 0.60
CA ILE A 62 20.18 -7.13 -0.73
C ILE A 62 19.28 -5.91 -0.51
N SER A 63 19.63 -4.77 -1.13
CA SER A 63 18.83 -3.55 -1.07
C SER A 63 18.14 -3.33 -2.41
N LEU A 64 16.83 -3.11 -2.37
CA LEU A 64 16.00 -2.79 -3.54
C LEU A 64 15.84 -1.28 -3.77
N ASP A 65 16.31 -0.44 -2.84
CA ASP A 65 16.09 1.01 -2.84
C ASP A 65 17.08 1.80 -3.70
N LYS A 66 17.98 1.12 -4.42
CA LYS A 66 18.92 1.78 -5.32
C LYS A 66 18.14 2.32 -6.52
N LEU A 67 17.76 3.60 -6.46
CA LEU A 67 17.06 4.33 -7.53
C LEU A 67 17.81 4.30 -8.88
N SER A 68 19.12 4.05 -8.87
CA SER A 68 19.96 3.84 -10.05
C SER A 68 19.94 2.40 -10.56
N ASN A 69 19.03 1.54 -10.09
CA ASN A 69 18.85 0.23 -10.66
C ASN A 69 18.03 0.33 -11.94
N ASP A 70 18.74 0.40 -13.07
CA ASP A 70 18.16 0.47 -14.41
C ASP A 70 17.13 -0.64 -14.66
N SER A 71 17.27 -1.81 -14.01
CA SER A 71 16.29 -2.89 -14.15
C SER A 71 14.93 -2.52 -13.56
N ILE A 72 14.89 -1.89 -12.38
CA ILE A 72 13.63 -1.48 -11.73
C ILE A 72 12.94 -0.39 -12.56
N GLN A 73 13.70 0.57 -13.07
CA GLN A 73 13.15 1.62 -13.93
C GLN A 73 12.59 1.02 -15.22
N LYS A 74 13.31 0.06 -15.83
CA LYS A 74 12.87 -0.67 -17.01
C LYS A 74 11.58 -1.47 -16.76
N ASP A 75 11.54 -2.26 -15.69
CA ASP A 75 10.36 -3.06 -15.36
C ASP A 75 9.14 -2.16 -15.08
N LEU A 76 9.37 -1.00 -14.45
CA LEU A 76 8.31 -0.06 -14.13
C LEU A 76 7.79 0.67 -15.38
N ILE A 77 8.67 1.10 -16.30
CA ILE A 77 8.24 1.70 -17.57
C ILE A 77 7.50 0.67 -18.44
N ASP A 78 7.97 -0.59 -18.46
CA ASP A 78 7.32 -1.68 -19.19
C ASP A 78 5.92 -1.96 -18.61
N TYR A 79 5.79 -1.98 -17.28
CA TYR A 79 4.51 -2.09 -16.60
C TYR A 79 3.55 -0.92 -16.92
N ILE A 80 4.04 0.33 -16.87
CA ILE A 80 3.23 1.51 -17.20
C ILE A 80 2.77 1.43 -18.66
N ASN A 81 3.67 1.16 -19.59
CA ASN A 81 3.35 1.05 -21.01
C ASN A 81 2.36 -0.09 -21.27
N PHE A 82 2.52 -1.24 -20.61
CA PHE A 82 1.58 -2.34 -20.69
C PHE A 82 0.17 -1.91 -20.24
N ARG A 83 0.04 -1.21 -19.10
CA ARG A 83 -1.26 -0.72 -18.61
C ARG A 83 -1.87 0.33 -19.55
N LEU A 84 -1.06 1.23 -20.10
CA LEU A 84 -1.49 2.23 -21.08
C LEU A 84 -2.02 1.57 -22.35
N TYR A 85 -1.30 0.59 -22.88
CA TYR A 85 -1.69 -0.11 -24.11
C TYR A 85 -3.00 -0.89 -23.94
N ASN A 86 -3.17 -1.56 -22.79
CA ASN A 86 -4.31 -2.46 -22.56
C ASN A 86 -5.55 -1.78 -21.96
N SER A 87 -5.50 -0.48 -21.62
CA SER A 87 -6.64 0.22 -21.01
C SER A 87 -7.05 1.48 -21.79
N PRO A 88 -8.10 1.39 -22.63
CA PRO A 88 -8.64 2.55 -23.36
C PRO A 88 -9.09 3.68 -22.44
N SER A 89 -9.57 3.36 -21.23
CA SER A 89 -9.97 4.34 -20.21
C SER A 89 -8.78 5.19 -19.77
N ILE A 90 -7.62 4.55 -19.51
CA ILE A 90 -6.41 5.30 -19.13
C ILE A 90 -5.97 6.19 -20.30
N GLN A 91 -5.92 5.67 -21.54
CA GLN A 91 -5.55 6.45 -22.73
C GLN A 91 -6.43 7.70 -22.89
N THR A 92 -7.74 7.55 -22.71
CA THR A 92 -8.71 8.65 -22.78
C THR A 92 -8.47 9.69 -21.70
N ASN A 93 -8.09 9.26 -20.49
CA ASN A 93 -7.90 10.14 -19.35
C ASN A 93 -6.56 10.89 -19.33
N ILE A 94 -5.60 10.52 -20.19
CA ILE A 94 -4.30 11.22 -20.31
C ILE A 94 -4.15 12.00 -21.62
N THR A 95 -4.94 11.70 -22.65
CA THR A 95 -4.80 12.36 -23.96
C THR A 95 -5.39 13.78 -23.92
N SER A 96 -4.55 14.78 -24.17
CA SER A 96 -4.95 16.19 -24.23
C SER A 96 -5.59 16.52 -25.58
N SER A 97 -6.70 17.26 -25.57
CA SER A 97 -7.36 17.77 -26.80
C SER A 97 -7.17 19.28 -26.99
N THR A 98 -6.29 19.92 -26.20
CA THR A 98 -6.40 21.35 -25.87
C THR A 98 -5.67 22.34 -26.80
N SER A 99 -5.42 22.03 -28.08
CA SER A 99 -4.71 22.99 -28.95
C SER A 99 -5.05 22.97 -30.45
N GLY A 100 -6.23 22.48 -30.86
CA GLY A 100 -6.65 22.49 -32.28
C GLY A 100 -5.78 21.63 -33.22
N LYS A 101 -4.66 21.10 -32.74
CA LYS A 101 -3.85 20.04 -33.31
C LYS A 101 -3.87 18.90 -32.31
N LEU A 102 -4.48 17.77 -32.68
CA LEU A 102 -4.37 16.54 -31.92
C LEU A 102 -2.88 16.17 -31.88
N GLU A 103 -2.22 16.29 -30.72
CA GLU A 103 -0.94 15.60 -30.54
C GLU A 103 -1.21 14.11 -30.78
N SER A 104 -0.36 13.45 -31.56
CA SER A 104 -0.50 12.01 -31.78
C SER A 104 -0.58 11.29 -30.44
N GLY A 105 -1.59 10.42 -30.25
CA GLY A 105 -1.84 9.75 -28.97
C GLY A 105 -0.60 9.04 -28.41
N ASN A 106 0.27 8.55 -29.31
CA ASN A 106 1.54 7.93 -28.95
C ASN A 106 2.51 8.90 -28.25
N ILE A 107 2.56 10.17 -28.67
CA ILE A 107 3.42 11.20 -28.05
C ILE A 107 2.91 11.53 -26.65
N SER A 108 1.59 11.70 -26.50
CA SER A 108 0.97 11.96 -25.18
C SER A 108 1.20 10.81 -24.21
N GLN A 109 1.03 9.56 -24.67
CA GLN A 109 1.29 8.36 -23.87
C GLN A 109 2.76 8.26 -23.46
N HIS A 110 3.70 8.53 -24.38
CA HIS A 110 5.12 8.49 -24.06
C HIS A 110 5.51 9.55 -23.01
N LYS A 111 5.06 10.80 -23.17
CA LYS A 111 5.30 11.89 -22.20
C LYS A 111 4.74 11.53 -20.82
N PHE A 112 3.51 11.01 -20.78
CA PHE A 112 2.87 10.59 -19.54
C PHE A 112 3.63 9.44 -18.86
N SER A 113 4.04 8.43 -19.64
CA SER A 113 4.76 7.26 -19.13
C SER A 113 6.09 7.66 -18.48
N GLN A 114 6.85 8.55 -19.12
CA GLN A 114 8.10 9.10 -18.56
C GLN A 114 7.85 9.93 -17.30
N HIS A 115 6.80 10.74 -17.29
CA HIS A 115 6.45 11.54 -16.12
C HIS A 115 6.05 10.66 -14.92
N LEU A 116 5.21 9.65 -15.14
CA LEU A 116 4.79 8.72 -14.10
C LEU A 116 5.97 7.87 -13.58
N LEU A 117 6.89 7.45 -14.46
CA LEU A 117 8.12 6.75 -14.06
C LEU A 117 8.92 7.60 -13.05
N GLN A 118 9.17 8.87 -13.39
CA GLN A 118 9.90 9.79 -12.51
C GLN A 118 9.16 10.01 -11.18
N LEU A 119 7.84 10.16 -11.22
CA LEU A 119 7.04 10.39 -10.03
C LEU A 119 6.97 9.17 -9.11
N SER A 120 7.03 7.97 -9.69
CA SER A 120 6.92 6.72 -8.95
C SER A 120 8.12 6.42 -8.07
N GLN A 121 9.30 6.97 -8.36
CA GLN A 121 10.53 6.75 -7.58
C GLN A 121 10.79 5.25 -7.29
N GLY A 122 10.58 4.38 -8.29
CA GLY A 122 10.73 2.92 -8.17
C GLY A 122 9.55 2.19 -7.50
N SER A 123 8.54 2.90 -7.00
CA SER A 123 7.37 2.29 -6.35
C SER A 123 6.33 1.80 -7.37
N PHE A 124 6.32 0.49 -7.60
CA PHE A 124 5.26 -0.18 -8.37
C PHE A 124 3.88 0.06 -7.77
N LEU A 125 3.77 0.12 -6.45
CA LEU A 125 2.51 0.37 -5.77
C LEU A 125 1.96 1.76 -6.13
N PHE A 126 2.82 2.78 -6.13
CA PHE A 126 2.42 4.13 -6.53
C PHE A 126 1.96 4.18 -7.99
N GLY A 127 2.77 3.61 -8.91
CA GLY A 127 2.43 3.56 -10.33
C GLY A 127 1.12 2.82 -10.57
N LYS A 128 0.93 1.64 -9.95
CA LYS A 128 -0.30 0.85 -10.01
C LYS A 128 -1.51 1.66 -9.53
N LEU A 129 -1.47 2.22 -8.32
CA LEU A 129 -2.63 2.92 -7.76
C LEU A 129 -2.98 4.18 -8.58
N THR A 130 -1.99 4.89 -9.11
CA THR A 130 -2.21 6.04 -10.00
C THR A 130 -2.92 5.62 -11.29
N LEU A 131 -2.47 4.52 -11.91
CA LEU A 131 -3.10 3.96 -13.11
C LEU A 131 -4.51 3.43 -12.82
N ASP A 132 -4.74 2.80 -11.66
CA ASP A 132 -6.07 2.34 -11.23
C ASP A 132 -7.06 3.52 -11.06
N LEU A 133 -6.59 4.66 -10.55
CA LEU A 133 -7.40 5.89 -10.43
C LEU A 133 -7.77 6.46 -11.81
N LEU A 134 -6.83 6.48 -12.75
CA LEU A 134 -7.07 6.89 -14.13
C LEU A 134 -8.04 5.91 -14.83
N GLU A 135 -7.86 4.61 -14.66
CA GLU A 135 -8.71 3.59 -15.28
C GLU A 135 -10.16 3.69 -14.83
N ARG A 136 -10.39 4.02 -13.55
CA ARG A 136 -11.73 4.23 -12.97
C ARG A 136 -12.32 5.61 -13.26
N GLY A 137 -11.58 6.50 -13.92
CA GLY A 137 -12.02 7.88 -14.18
C GLY A 137 -12.06 8.77 -12.93
N HIS A 138 -11.43 8.34 -11.83
CA HIS A 138 -11.28 9.15 -10.62
C HIS A 138 -10.19 10.22 -10.75
N LEU A 139 -9.37 10.10 -11.80
CA LEU A 139 -8.30 11.04 -12.13
C LEU A 139 -8.31 11.28 -13.64
N VAL A 140 -8.04 12.52 -14.06
CA VAL A 140 -7.95 12.91 -15.48
C VAL A 140 -6.75 13.84 -15.65
N ALA A 141 -5.72 13.37 -16.34
CA ALA A 141 -4.42 14.01 -16.47
C ALA A 141 -4.16 14.54 -17.89
N LYS A 142 -5.06 15.41 -18.38
CA LYS A 142 -5.03 15.96 -19.74
C LYS A 142 -4.18 17.24 -19.91
N SER A 143 -3.64 17.79 -18.83
CA SER A 143 -2.81 19.01 -18.87
C SER A 143 -1.33 18.66 -19.05
N SER A 144 -0.59 19.53 -19.75
CA SER A 144 0.82 19.32 -20.09
C SER A 144 1.75 19.21 -18.87
N GLY A 145 1.33 19.71 -17.70
CA GLY A 145 2.11 19.69 -16.47
C GLY A 145 1.73 18.60 -15.47
N TYR A 146 0.71 17.77 -15.77
CA TYR A 146 0.24 16.66 -14.92
C TYR A 146 0.05 16.99 -13.42
N LYS A 147 -0.18 18.26 -13.06
CA LYS A 147 -0.26 18.76 -11.67
C LYS A 147 -1.36 18.13 -10.83
N VAL A 148 -2.32 17.48 -11.49
CA VAL A 148 -3.43 16.77 -10.85
C VAL A 148 -2.99 15.40 -10.29
N LEU A 149 -1.87 14.85 -10.77
CA LEU A 149 -1.38 13.57 -10.29
C LEU A 149 -0.91 13.72 -8.82
N PRO A 150 -1.30 12.77 -7.95
CA PRO A 150 -0.73 12.68 -6.60
C PRO A 150 0.80 12.58 -6.67
N VAL A 151 1.53 13.19 -5.74
CA VAL A 151 3.01 13.14 -5.75
C VAL A 151 3.60 12.09 -4.80
N ASN A 152 2.77 11.43 -3.99
CA ASN A 152 3.17 10.33 -3.12
C ASN A 152 1.96 9.42 -2.75
N LEU A 153 2.25 8.29 -2.11
CA LEU A 153 1.21 7.34 -1.66
C LEU A 153 0.19 7.94 -0.69
N ALA A 154 0.62 8.85 0.19
CA ALA A 154 -0.30 9.48 1.14
C ALA A 154 -1.38 10.30 0.43
N GLN A 155 -1.03 11.03 -0.63
CA GLN A 155 -2.01 11.76 -1.46
C GLN A 155 -2.94 10.82 -2.23
N ILE A 156 -2.44 9.67 -2.73
CA ILE A 156 -3.29 8.65 -3.34
C ILE A 156 -4.31 8.12 -2.34
N TYR A 157 -3.87 7.76 -1.12
CA TYR A 157 -4.77 7.26 -0.08
C TYR A 157 -5.77 8.33 0.35
N LEU A 158 -5.35 9.57 0.51
CA LEU A 158 -6.24 10.69 0.82
C LEU A 158 -7.30 10.87 -0.28
N LEU A 159 -6.91 10.82 -1.55
CA LEU A 159 -7.85 10.90 -2.67
C LEU A 159 -8.86 9.74 -2.64
N HIS A 160 -8.40 8.50 -2.48
CA HIS A 160 -9.30 7.35 -2.32
C HIS A 160 -10.28 7.52 -1.16
N PHE A 161 -9.80 8.07 -0.04
CA PHE A 161 -10.61 8.29 1.13
C PHE A 161 -11.65 9.41 0.92
N ASN A 162 -11.25 10.52 0.30
CA ASN A 162 -12.15 11.62 -0.07
C ASN A 162 -13.21 11.20 -1.10
N LEU A 163 -12.85 10.35 -2.07
CA LEU A 163 -13.80 9.78 -3.02
C LEU A 163 -14.83 8.87 -2.34
N ARG A 164 -14.41 8.12 -1.30
CA ARG A 164 -15.30 7.27 -0.53
C ARG A 164 -16.19 8.06 0.43
N PHE A 165 -15.61 9.07 1.07
CA PHE A 165 -16.22 9.89 2.11
C PHE A 165 -16.10 11.37 1.76
N PRO A 166 -16.93 11.87 0.81
CA PRO A 166 -16.82 13.24 0.29
C PRO A 166 -17.20 14.32 1.31
N THR A 167 -17.81 13.94 2.43
CA THR A 167 -18.23 14.86 3.50
C THR A 167 -17.80 14.35 4.86
N VAL A 168 -17.57 15.27 5.80
CA VAL A 168 -17.28 14.95 7.21
C VAL A 168 -18.35 13.99 7.77
N ARG A 169 -19.63 14.28 7.52
CA ARG A 169 -20.76 13.43 7.95
C ARG A 169 -20.71 12.00 7.41
N SER A 170 -20.21 11.80 6.19
CA SER A 170 -20.07 10.45 5.63
C SER A 170 -18.94 9.66 6.30
N PHE A 171 -17.85 10.34 6.69
CA PHE A 171 -16.74 9.74 7.41
C PHE A 171 -17.08 9.45 8.88
N GLU A 172 -17.81 10.35 9.54
CA GLU A 172 -18.28 10.17 10.93
C GLU A 172 -19.05 8.85 11.14
N LYS A 173 -19.71 8.33 10.10
CA LYS A 173 -20.41 7.03 10.17
C LYS A 173 -19.48 5.85 10.43
N VAL A 174 -18.23 5.91 9.99
CA VAL A 174 -17.25 4.82 10.04
C VAL A 174 -16.08 5.09 11.00
N THR A 175 -15.97 6.31 11.52
CA THR A 175 -14.83 6.75 12.35
C THR A 175 -14.56 5.80 13.52
N HIS A 176 -15.59 5.43 14.29
CA HIS A 176 -15.43 4.54 15.45
C HIS A 176 -14.96 3.14 15.08
N ILE A 177 -15.38 2.62 13.92
CA ILE A 177 -14.90 1.33 13.41
C ILE A 177 -13.40 1.42 13.14
N LEU A 178 -12.96 2.49 12.46
CA LEU A 178 -11.54 2.71 12.18
C LEU A 178 -10.74 2.93 13.45
N SER A 179 -11.25 3.69 14.42
CA SER A 179 -10.58 3.91 15.71
C SER A 179 -10.35 2.60 16.46
N VAL A 180 -11.36 1.72 16.54
CA VAL A 180 -11.23 0.40 17.17
C VAL A 180 -10.20 -0.46 16.42
N CYS A 181 -10.29 -0.54 15.09
CA CYS A 181 -9.35 -1.31 14.30
C CYS A 181 -7.91 -0.81 14.40
N LEU A 182 -7.69 0.51 14.50
CA LEU A 182 -6.36 1.11 14.63
C LEU A 182 -5.77 0.94 16.03
N ALA A 183 -6.62 0.91 17.06
CA ALA A 183 -6.20 0.69 18.44
C ALA A 183 -5.91 -0.80 18.75
N ALA A 184 -6.42 -1.72 17.93
CA ALA A 184 -6.27 -3.15 18.16
C ALA A 184 -4.83 -3.63 17.88
N LEU A 185 -4.28 -4.41 18.81
CA LEU A 185 -2.96 -5.06 18.66
C LEU A 185 -3.01 -6.33 17.81
N TYR A 186 -4.20 -6.91 17.67
CA TYR A 186 -4.43 -8.14 16.91
C TYR A 186 -5.64 -7.96 16.00
N PRO A 187 -5.73 -8.75 14.91
CA PRO A 187 -6.87 -8.70 14.01
C PRO A 187 -8.14 -9.05 14.77
N LEU A 188 -9.13 -8.16 14.72
CA LEU A 188 -10.42 -8.37 15.36
C LEU A 188 -11.40 -9.03 14.40
N THR A 189 -12.22 -9.93 14.93
CA THR A 189 -13.41 -10.43 14.28
C THR A 189 -14.46 -9.32 14.16
N LEU A 190 -15.41 -9.51 13.25
CA LEU A 190 -16.51 -8.56 13.03
C LEU A 190 -17.35 -8.34 14.31
N VAL A 191 -17.49 -9.39 15.12
CA VAL A 191 -18.25 -9.37 16.38
C VAL A 191 -17.47 -8.63 17.47
N GLU A 192 -16.16 -8.83 17.58
CA GLU A 192 -15.32 -8.09 18.52
C GLU A 192 -15.30 -6.59 18.22
N ILE A 193 -15.22 -6.21 16.93
CA ILE A 193 -15.31 -4.81 16.52
C ILE A 193 -16.65 -4.22 16.94
N TYR A 194 -17.76 -4.91 16.67
CA TYR A 194 -19.09 -4.45 17.03
C TYR A 194 -19.26 -4.21 18.53
N TYR A 195 -18.86 -5.18 19.36
CA TYR A 195 -18.96 -5.03 20.81
C TYR A 195 -18.03 -3.95 21.35
N SER A 196 -16.82 -3.80 20.78
CA SER A 196 -15.87 -2.75 21.18
C SER A 196 -16.38 -1.34 20.88
N ILE A 197 -17.11 -1.16 19.78
CA ILE A 197 -17.75 0.13 19.47
C ILE A 197 -18.90 0.39 20.46
N ASN A 198 -19.73 -0.61 20.70
CA ASN A 198 -20.90 -0.48 21.58
C ASN A 198 -20.52 -0.30 23.05
N SER A 199 -19.36 -0.79 23.51
CA SER A 199 -18.89 -0.55 24.87
C SER A 199 -18.57 0.93 25.17
N LEU A 200 -18.46 1.77 24.14
CA LEU A 200 -18.28 3.22 24.28
C LEU A 200 -19.62 3.98 24.37
N LEU A 201 -20.75 3.28 24.25
CA LEU A 201 -22.10 3.86 24.21
C LEU A 201 -22.86 3.49 25.49
N VAL A 202 -23.65 4.43 26.02
CA VAL A 202 -24.41 4.23 27.27
C VAL A 202 -25.88 3.91 26.97
N ASP A 203 -26.59 4.84 26.32
CA ASP A 203 -28.05 4.72 26.15
C ASP A 203 -28.48 4.33 24.72
N ARG A 204 -27.61 4.56 23.73
CA ARG A 204 -27.93 4.36 22.31
C ARG A 204 -26.89 3.51 21.63
N PHE A 205 -27.09 2.20 21.69
CA PHE A 205 -26.26 1.22 21.00
C PHE A 205 -26.48 1.26 19.48
N LEU A 206 -25.42 0.96 18.74
CA LEU A 206 -25.46 0.77 17.30
C LEU A 206 -26.11 -0.59 16.99
N PRO A 207 -27.24 -0.64 16.24
CA PRO A 207 -27.83 -1.91 15.82
C PRO A 207 -26.89 -2.70 14.92
N TRP A 208 -26.94 -4.03 15.00
CA TRP A 208 -26.07 -4.92 14.22
C TRP A 208 -26.17 -4.68 12.70
N GLU A 209 -27.39 -4.57 12.17
CA GLU A 209 -27.60 -4.32 10.74
C GLU A 209 -27.00 -2.98 10.27
N GLU A 210 -27.14 -1.94 11.10
CA GLU A 210 -26.55 -0.64 10.80
C GLU A 210 -25.02 -0.70 10.85
N PHE A 211 -24.46 -1.42 11.83
CA PHE A 211 -23.04 -1.69 11.89
C PHE A 211 -22.53 -2.40 10.63
N LEU A 212 -23.19 -3.46 10.16
CA LEU A 212 -22.81 -4.17 8.95
C LEU A 212 -22.80 -3.26 7.72
N GLN A 213 -23.80 -2.39 7.58
CA GLN A 213 -23.86 -1.41 6.50
C GLN A 213 -22.69 -0.42 6.56
N ARG A 214 -22.40 0.11 7.75
CA ARG A 214 -21.26 1.02 7.98
C ARG A 214 -19.92 0.31 7.72
N PHE A 215 -19.77 -0.93 8.19
CA PHE A 215 -18.56 -1.73 7.98
C PHE A 215 -18.32 -2.02 6.49
N LYS A 216 -19.38 -2.32 5.73
CA LYS A 216 -19.30 -2.51 4.27
C LYS A 216 -18.78 -1.27 3.54
N LEU A 217 -18.94 -0.08 4.11
CA LEU A 217 -18.34 1.14 3.54
C LEU A 217 -16.81 1.10 3.54
N LEU A 218 -16.20 0.37 4.46
CA LEU A 218 -14.75 0.20 4.60
C LEU A 218 -14.18 -0.95 3.76
N SER A 219 -15.01 -1.64 2.96
CA SER A 219 -14.54 -2.67 2.05
C SER A 219 -13.46 -2.12 1.11
N GLY A 220 -12.31 -2.81 1.06
CA GLY A 220 -11.14 -2.37 0.29
C GLY A 220 -10.16 -1.46 1.03
N PHE A 221 -10.55 -0.91 2.19
CA PHE A 221 -9.64 -0.23 3.12
C PHE A 221 -9.16 -1.16 4.23
N LEU A 222 -10.07 -1.97 4.77
CA LEU A 222 -9.73 -3.01 5.72
C LEU A 222 -9.39 -4.31 4.98
N VAL A 223 -8.23 -4.89 5.30
CA VAL A 223 -7.77 -6.17 4.76
C VAL A 223 -8.02 -7.24 5.80
N LYS A 224 -8.71 -8.32 5.41
CA LYS A 224 -8.83 -9.50 6.25
C LYS A 224 -7.49 -10.21 6.29
N ARG A 225 -6.88 -10.33 7.47
CA ARG A 225 -5.78 -11.28 7.70
C ARG A 225 -6.41 -12.67 7.80
N LEU A 226 -5.98 -13.57 6.90
CA LEU A 226 -6.41 -14.97 6.84
C LEU A 226 -5.55 -15.81 7.80
#